data_AF-A0A640W0V8-F1
#
_entry.id   AF-A0A640W0V8-F1
#
_cell.length_a   1.000
_cell.length_b   1.000
_cell.length_c   1.000
_cell.angle_alpha   90.00
_cell.angle_beta   90.00
_cell.angle_gamma   90.00
#
_symmetry.space_group_name_H-M   'P 1'
#
loop_
_entity.id
_entity.type
_entity.pdbx_description
1 polymer ?
#
loop_
_entity_poly.entity_id
_entity_poly.type
_entity_poly.pdbx_seq_one_letter_code
_entity_poly.pdbx_strand_id
1 'polypeptide(L)'
;MPENEIKREKIRNLLTPDVQVCGGCREKYREEASCKSCGKNMLEPTYKGMVYECPLCGNLYCEDCWKKMEGEVHTVEKEGKLFGR
;
A
#
# COMPACT_ATOMS: atom_id res chain seq x y z
N MET A 1 -2.31 -7.02 23.68
CA MET A 1 -1.97 -6.54 22.32
C MET A 1 -2.58 -7.53 21.34
N PRO A 2 -3.55 -7.14 20.52
CA PRO A 2 -4.26 -8.09 19.69
C PRO A 2 -3.34 -8.55 18.55
N GLU A 3 -3.19 -9.85 18.45
CA GLU A 3 -2.28 -10.61 17.58
C GLU A 3 -2.41 -10.23 16.09
N ASN A 4 -3.54 -9.62 15.72
CA ASN A 4 -3.85 -9.14 14.38
C ASN A 4 -3.14 -7.82 14.02
N GLU A 5 -2.82 -6.96 14.98
CA GLU A 5 -2.07 -5.72 14.71
C GLU A 5 -0.62 -6.05 14.32
N ILE A 6 0.02 -7.00 15.02
CA ILE A 6 1.38 -7.47 14.73
C ILE A 6 1.48 -8.07 13.31
N LYS A 7 0.43 -8.77 12.85
CA LYS A 7 0.38 -9.34 11.49
C LYS A 7 0.33 -8.22 10.43
N ARG A 8 -0.48 -7.20 10.64
CA ARG A 8 -0.63 -6.06 9.71
C ARG A 8 0.66 -5.25 9.60
N GLU A 9 1.32 -4.96 10.72
CA GLU A 9 2.59 -4.22 10.72
C GLU A 9 3.70 -4.96 9.97
N LYS A 10 3.79 -6.29 10.13
CA LYS A 10 4.75 -7.11 9.37
C LYS A 10 4.49 -7.07 7.86
N ILE A 11 3.22 -7.11 7.44
CA ILE A 11 2.84 -7.01 6.03
C ILE A 11 3.21 -5.63 5.48
N ARG A 12 2.98 -4.54 6.24
CA ARG A 12 3.31 -3.18 5.83
C ARG A 12 4.80 -3.00 5.49
N ASN A 13 5.70 -3.62 6.26
CA ASN A 13 7.15 -3.60 5.98
C ASN A 13 7.54 -4.38 4.70
N LEU A 14 6.76 -5.40 4.32
CA LEU A 14 7.02 -6.25 3.15
C LEU A 14 6.51 -5.66 1.83
N LEU A 15 5.70 -4.60 1.87
CA LEU A 15 5.13 -3.94 0.70
C LEU A 15 6.04 -2.85 0.11
N THR A 16 7.29 -2.79 0.56
CA THR A 16 8.29 -1.94 -0.07
C THR A 16 8.73 -2.56 -1.40
N PRO A 17 8.75 -1.78 -2.51
CA PRO A 17 8.95 -2.32 -3.87
C PRO A 17 10.27 -3.08 -4.08
N ASP A 18 11.27 -2.90 -3.21
CA ASP A 18 12.55 -3.59 -3.25
C ASP A 18 12.58 -4.93 -2.47
N VAL A 19 11.51 -5.29 -1.77
CA VAL A 19 11.44 -6.51 -0.96
C VAL A 19 10.74 -7.63 -1.74
N GLN A 20 11.51 -8.63 -2.17
CA GLN A 20 10.95 -9.83 -2.77
C GLN A 20 10.38 -10.77 -1.69
N VAL A 21 9.13 -11.20 -1.88
CA VAL A 21 8.43 -12.11 -0.98
C VAL A 21 8.35 -13.52 -1.59
N CYS A 22 8.68 -14.55 -0.80
CA CYS A 22 8.65 -15.94 -1.27
C CYS A 22 7.21 -16.38 -1.62
N GLY A 23 7.08 -17.41 -2.47
CA GLY A 23 5.77 -17.92 -2.92
C GLY A 23 4.82 -18.28 -1.78
N GLY A 24 5.31 -18.96 -0.74
CA GLY A 24 4.50 -19.34 0.41
C GLY A 24 3.95 -18.14 1.19
N CYS A 25 4.73 -17.06 1.33
CA CYS A 25 4.24 -15.83 1.96
C CYS A 25 3.25 -15.07 1.07
N ARG A 26 3.45 -15.10 -0.25
CA ARG A 26 2.50 -14.50 -1.22
C ARG A 26 1.13 -15.15 -1.18
N GLU A 27 1.07 -16.48 -1.04
CA GLU A 27 -0.19 -17.19 -0.82
C GLU A 27 -0.75 -16.95 0.57
N LYS A 28 0.08 -17.05 1.61
CA LYS A 28 -0.35 -16.90 3.00
C LYS A 28 -0.99 -15.54 3.30
N TYR A 29 -0.48 -14.46 2.70
CA TYR A 29 -0.95 -13.09 2.92
C TYR A 29 -1.73 -12.55 1.72
N ARG A 30 -2.19 -13.43 0.83
CA ARG A 30 -2.86 -13.02 -0.41
C ARG A 30 -4.06 -12.14 -0.11
N GLU A 31 -4.88 -12.50 0.87
CA GLU A 31 -6.11 -11.76 1.18
C GLU A 31 -5.80 -10.40 1.80
N GLU A 32 -4.86 -10.35 2.74
CA GLU A 32 -4.47 -9.12 3.42
C GLU A 32 -3.71 -8.14 2.52
N ALA A 33 -2.89 -8.64 1.59
CA ALA A 33 -2.08 -7.84 0.69
C ALA A 33 -2.69 -7.68 -0.72
N SER A 34 -3.98 -7.97 -0.86
CA SER A 34 -4.74 -7.69 -2.08
C SER A 34 -5.40 -6.33 -2.03
N CYS A 35 -5.42 -5.64 -3.17
CA CYS A 35 -6.13 -4.39 -3.31
C CYS A 35 -7.62 -4.62 -2.99
N LYS A 36 -8.18 -3.86 -2.04
CA LYS A 36 -9.58 -4.01 -1.64
C LYS A 36 -10.57 -3.69 -2.77
N SER A 37 -10.16 -2.87 -3.73
CA SER A 37 -11.01 -2.43 -4.85
C SER A 37 -10.99 -3.42 -6.03
N CYS A 38 -9.82 -3.93 -6.43
CA CYS A 38 -9.69 -4.76 -7.64
C CYS A 38 -9.20 -6.20 -7.39
N GLY A 39 -8.83 -6.55 -6.14
CA GLY A 39 -8.36 -7.88 -5.77
C GLY A 39 -6.95 -8.23 -6.23
N LYS A 40 -6.21 -7.27 -6.80
CA LYS A 40 -4.83 -7.47 -7.27
C LYS A 40 -3.90 -7.74 -6.08
N ASN A 41 -3.17 -8.86 -6.10
CA ASN A 41 -2.16 -9.17 -5.11
C ASN A 41 -0.94 -8.25 -5.31
N MET A 42 -0.63 -7.42 -4.32
CA MET A 42 0.46 -6.44 -4.39
C MET A 42 1.81 -7.00 -3.94
N LEU A 43 1.85 -8.24 -3.45
CA LEU A 43 3.09 -8.98 -3.17
C LEU A 43 3.59 -9.75 -4.39
N GLU A 44 2.84 -9.76 -5.50
CA GLU A 44 3.27 -10.43 -6.70
C GLU A 44 4.48 -9.71 -7.32
N PRO A 45 5.52 -10.44 -7.76
CA PRO A 45 6.72 -9.83 -8.34
C PRO A 45 6.44 -9.10 -9.66
N THR A 46 5.28 -9.33 -10.27
CA THR A 46 4.80 -8.63 -11.46
C THR A 46 4.19 -7.26 -11.13
N TYR A 47 3.87 -7.00 -9.87
CA TYR A 47 3.35 -5.71 -9.42
C TYR A 47 4.50 -4.70 -9.26
N LYS A 48 4.43 -3.58 -9.99
CA LYS A 48 5.45 -2.53 -9.99
C LYS A 48 4.95 -1.17 -9.47
N GLY A 49 3.72 -1.12 -8.96
CA GLY A 49 3.12 0.14 -8.47
C GLY A 49 3.37 0.35 -6.99
N MET A 50 3.04 1.53 -6.49
CA MET A 50 3.03 1.79 -5.04
C MET A 50 1.81 1.14 -4.37
N VAL A 51 1.94 0.80 -3.09
CA VAL A 51 0.83 0.28 -2.27
C VAL A 51 0.42 1.35 -1.28
N TYR A 52 -0.87 1.67 -1.26
CA TYR A 52 -1.44 2.69 -0.39
C TYR A 52 -2.32 2.04 0.66
N GLU A 53 -2.27 2.55 1.88
CA GLU A 53 -3.15 2.14 2.97
C GLU A 53 -4.08 3.29 3.34
N CYS A 54 -5.38 3.04 3.39
CA CYS A 54 -6.33 4.05 3.86
C CYS A 54 -6.23 4.20 5.39
N PRO A 55 -5.92 5.39 5.92
CA PRO A 55 -5.74 5.58 7.37
C PRO A 55 -7.04 5.43 8.18
N LEU A 56 -8.21 5.50 7.52
CA LEU A 56 -9.51 5.39 8.18
C LEU A 56 -9.96 3.94 8.37
N CYS A 57 -9.72 3.08 7.37
CA CYS A 57 -10.20 1.70 7.36
C CYS A 57 -9.08 0.64 7.40
N GLY A 58 -7.83 1.04 7.21
CA GLY A 58 -6.67 0.15 7.17
C GLY A 58 -6.68 -0.83 5.99
N ASN A 59 -7.46 -0.55 4.94
CA ASN A 59 -7.48 -1.35 3.72
C ASN A 59 -6.33 -0.92 2.80
N LEU A 60 -5.79 -1.90 2.07
CA LEU A 60 -4.74 -1.67 1.08
C LEU A 60 -5.31 -1.50 -0.33
N TYR A 61 -4.66 -0.66 -1.11
CA TYR A 61 -5.04 -0.32 -2.47
C TYR A 61 -3.82 -0.26 -3.37
N CYS A 62 -3.97 -0.76 -4.59
CA CYS A 62 -2.97 -0.58 -5.62
C CYS A 62 -2.98 0.86 -6.12
N GLU A 63 -1.84 1.32 -6.66
CA GLU A 63 -1.67 2.68 -7.16
C GLU A 63 -2.79 3.12 -8.11
N ASP A 64 -3.17 2.26 -9.05
CA ASP A 64 -4.24 2.57 -10.01
C ASP A 64 -5.59 2.84 -9.34
N CYS A 65 -5.96 2.02 -8.34
CA CYS A 65 -7.22 2.17 -7.62
C CYS A 65 -7.17 3.37 -6.68
N TRP A 66 -6.01 3.64 -6.08
CA TRP A 66 -5.81 4.81 -5.24
C TRP A 66 -5.97 6.10 -6.06
N LYS A 67 -5.26 6.21 -7.18
CA LYS A 67 -5.35 7.36 -8.10
C LYS A 67 -6.76 7.58 -8.64
N LYS A 68 -7.51 6.50 -8.91
CA LYS A 68 -8.92 6.58 -9.33
C LYS A 68 -9.83 7.09 -8.22
N MET A 69 -9.60 6.70 -6.97
CA MET A 69 -10.38 7.18 -5.82
C MET A 69 -10.07 8.62 -5.45
N GLU A 70 -8.80 9.04 -5.59
CA GLU A 70 -8.42 10.44 -5.38
C GLU A 70 -8.89 11.37 -6.50
N GLY A 71 -9.47 10.85 -7.60
CA GLY A 71 -10.16 11.64 -8.63
C GLY A 71 -9.43 12.92 -9.04
N GLU A 72 -8.35 12.82 -9.82
CA GLU A 72 -7.63 14.00 -10.36
C GLU A 72 -7.24 15.08 -9.32
N VAL A 73 -6.99 14.72 -8.05
CA VAL A 73 -6.54 15.73 -7.07
C VAL A 73 -5.03 15.94 -7.17
N HIS A 74 -4.70 17.13 -7.69
CA HIS A 74 -3.52 17.95 -7.45
C HIS A 74 -2.40 17.28 -6.64
N THR A 75 -1.26 17.10 -7.31
CA THR A 75 0.05 17.07 -6.67
C THR A 75 0.14 18.19 -5.63
N VAL A 76 -0.01 17.87 -4.35
CA VAL A 76 0.50 18.76 -3.31
C VAL A 76 2.00 18.55 -3.32
N GLU A 77 2.68 19.30 -4.18
CA GLU A 77 4.11 19.49 -4.10
C GLU A 77 4.40 19.94 -2.67
N LYS A 78 5.12 19.09 -1.91
CA LYS A 78 5.74 19.51 -0.65
C LYS A 78 6.84 20.51 -1.02
N GLU A 79 6.47 21.75 -1.28
CA GLU A 79 7.42 22.86 -1.29
C GLU A 79 7.88 23.09 0.15
N GLY A 80 9.00 22.45 0.47
CA GLY A 80 9.75 22.79 1.66
C GLY A 80 10.25 24.23 1.58
N LYS A 81 9.84 25.05 2.57
CA LYS A 81 10.55 26.22 3.09
C LYS A 81 10.93 27.34 2.09
N LEU A 82 10.43 28.56 2.31
CA LEU A 82 11.14 29.59 3.08
C LEU A 82 10.32 30.89 3.28
N PHE A 83 10.44 31.38 4.52
CA PHE A 83 10.15 32.70 5.08
C PHE A 83 9.82 33.86 4.13
N GLY A 84 8.78 34.61 4.51
CA GLY A 84 8.37 35.83 3.83
C GLY A 84 9.31 37.03 4.00
N ARG A 85 8.96 38.08 3.26
CA ARG A 85 8.98 39.47 3.70
C ARG A 85 8.02 40.28 2.85
#